data_AF-A0A1Q7BPN3-F1
#
_entry.id   AF-A0A1Q7BPN3-F1
#
_cell.length_a   1.000
_cell.length_b   1.000
_cell.length_c   1.000
_cell.angle_alpha   90.00
_cell.angle_beta   90.00
_cell.angle_gamma   90.00
#
_symmetry.space_group_name_H-M   'P 1'
#
loop_
_entity.id
_entity.type
_entity.pdbx_description
1 polymer ?
#
loop_
_entity_poly.entity_id
_entity_poly.type
_entity_poly.pdbx_seq_one_letter_code
_entity_poly.pdbx_strand_id
1 'polypeptide(L)'
;MVPSLVAIGRALYATLSDPSFYFHLGTTAYEIGIAMVIGGLSGLVVGILLGGSKFMSRAYEAYLYYLGPCPKIIFFPVMIMWFGVGPGSKVAMGAISCFFPVALNVAGGMREIDKVLIRVGKSFRANTWQMVTKIYLPAMRHPVINGVRLGLGVALIGTLLAETKLSNRGIGFLVIQAYSIFNMPQMYALLIILFVIAIGANTLIDRLGGLHDIKRS
;
A
#
# COMPACT_ATOMS: atom_id res chain seq x y z
N MET A 1 -22.72 -13.01 19.94
CA MET A 1 -24.02 -12.89 19.24
C MET A 1 -23.80 -12.06 17.99
N VAL A 2 -24.07 -12.59 16.80
CA VAL A 2 -23.94 -11.83 15.55
C VAL A 2 -25.13 -10.86 15.48
N PRO A 3 -24.91 -9.54 15.32
CA PRO A 3 -26.00 -8.57 15.26
C PRO A 3 -26.87 -8.79 14.02
N SER A 4 -28.15 -8.42 14.11
CA SER A 4 -29.07 -8.55 12.98
C SER A 4 -28.66 -7.63 11.82
N LEU A 5 -28.95 -8.05 10.58
CA LEU A 5 -28.65 -7.24 9.39
C LEU A 5 -29.29 -5.85 9.45
N VAL A 6 -30.48 -5.74 10.04
CA VAL A 6 -31.18 -4.46 10.25
C VAL A 6 -30.40 -3.56 11.21
N ALA A 7 -29.84 -4.12 12.30
CA ALA A 7 -29.03 -3.35 13.24
C ALA A 7 -27.73 -2.84 12.59
N ILE A 8 -27.08 -3.66 11.77
CA ILE A 8 -25.90 -3.25 10.99
C ILE A 8 -26.28 -2.15 9.99
N GLY A 9 -27.40 -2.29 9.27
CA GLY A 9 -27.89 -1.28 8.33
C GLY A 9 -28.19 0.07 8.97
N ARG A 10 -28.82 0.07 10.16
CA ARG A 10 -29.03 1.30 10.94
C ARG A 10 -27.72 1.90 11.43
N ALA A 11 -26.79 1.07 11.90
CA ALA A 11 -25.47 1.53 12.34
C ALA A 11 -24.64 2.11 11.18
N LEU A 12 -24.73 1.52 9.98
CA LEU A 12 -24.15 2.08 8.75
C LEU A 12 -24.69 3.47 8.46
N TYR A 13 -26.02 3.63 8.44
CA TYR A 13 -26.64 4.92 8.21
C TYR A 13 -26.24 5.96 9.26
N ALA A 14 -26.25 5.58 10.54
CA ALA A 14 -25.83 6.47 11.63
C ALA A 14 -24.36 6.88 11.50
N THR A 15 -23.47 5.93 11.18
CA THR A 15 -22.03 6.19 11.00
C THR A 15 -21.77 7.12 9.81
N LEU A 16 -22.47 6.91 8.69
CA LEU A 16 -22.34 7.77 7.51
C LEU A 16 -22.97 9.15 7.71
N SER A 17 -23.95 9.28 8.60
CA SER A 17 -24.58 10.56 8.92
C SER A 17 -23.79 11.38 9.93
N ASP A 18 -22.82 10.77 10.62
CA ASP A 18 -21.98 11.43 11.61
C ASP A 18 -20.85 12.24 10.93
N PRO A 19 -20.80 13.58 11.09
CA PRO A 19 -19.73 14.40 10.53
C PRO A 19 -18.33 14.01 11.03
N SER A 20 -18.22 13.51 12.26
CA SER A 20 -16.94 13.12 12.85
C SER A 20 -16.31 11.93 12.11
N PHE A 21 -17.13 11.01 11.57
CA PHE A 21 -16.67 9.87 10.80
C PHE A 21 -15.79 10.29 9.62
N TYR A 22 -16.16 11.37 8.90
CA TYR A 22 -15.40 11.86 7.75
C TYR A 22 -14.03 12.41 8.13
N PHE A 23 -13.87 12.96 9.34
CA PHE A 23 -12.58 13.38 9.86
C PHE A 23 -11.67 12.16 10.12
N HIS A 24 -12.21 11.08 10.70
CA HIS A 24 -11.47 9.82 10.89
C HIS A 24 -11.11 9.17 9.56
N LEU A 25 -12.04 9.11 8.61
CA LEU A 25 -11.81 8.62 7.25
C LEU A 25 -10.72 9.42 6.54
N GLY A 26 -10.78 10.74 6.60
CA GLY A 26 -9.76 11.62 6.00
C GLY A 26 -8.38 11.42 6.63
N THR A 27 -8.31 11.20 7.95
CA THR A 27 -7.05 10.90 8.65
C THR A 27 -6.45 9.60 8.14
N THR A 28 -7.23 8.52 8.07
CA THR A 28 -6.76 7.22 7.56
C THR A 28 -6.34 7.30 6.10
N ALA A 29 -7.12 8.00 5.26
CA ALA A 29 -6.79 8.21 3.85
C ALA A 29 -5.49 9.00 3.67
N TYR A 30 -5.27 10.04 4.48
CA TYR A 30 -4.03 10.81 4.49
C TYR A 30 -2.83 9.92 4.90
N GLU A 31 -2.96 9.16 5.99
CA GLU A 31 -1.89 8.29 6.48
C GLU A 31 -1.49 7.23 5.43
N ILE A 32 -2.47 6.58 4.80
CA ILE A 32 -2.23 5.62 3.71
C ILE A 32 -1.64 6.31 2.48
N GLY A 33 -2.14 7.48 2.10
CA GLY A 33 -1.66 8.23 0.95
C GLY A 33 -0.18 8.60 1.07
N ILE A 34 0.23 9.15 2.21
CA ILE A 34 1.63 9.47 2.49
C ILE A 34 2.48 8.20 2.58
N ALA A 35 1.97 7.14 3.23
CA ALA A 35 2.66 5.86 3.28
C ALA A 35 2.94 5.29 1.88
N MET A 36 1.97 5.38 0.96
CA MET A 36 2.10 4.96 -0.43
C MET A 36 3.10 5.81 -1.22
N VAL A 37 3.12 7.13 -0.99
CA VAL A 37 4.12 8.00 -1.63
C VAL A 37 5.52 7.62 -1.16
N ILE A 38 5.74 7.53 0.16
CA ILE A 38 7.08 7.26 0.71
C ILE A 38 7.52 5.82 0.40
N GLY A 39 6.73 4.82 0.77
CA GLY A 39 7.06 3.42 0.61
C GLY A 39 7.00 2.97 -0.85
N GLY A 40 6.06 3.49 -1.63
CA GLY A 40 5.94 3.20 -3.06
C GLY A 40 7.07 3.80 -3.88
N LEU A 41 7.45 5.07 -3.67
CA LEU A 41 8.56 5.67 -4.40
C LEU A 41 9.90 5.04 -3.99
N SER A 42 10.14 4.81 -2.70
CA SER A 42 11.36 4.13 -2.24
C SER A 42 11.43 2.69 -2.77
N GLY A 43 10.30 1.97 -2.77
CA GLY A 43 10.19 0.63 -3.34
C GLY A 43 10.46 0.63 -4.86
N LEU A 44 9.91 1.58 -5.59
CA LEU A 44 10.15 1.74 -7.04
C LEU A 44 11.63 1.96 -7.35
N VAL A 45 12.28 2.89 -6.64
CA VAL A 45 13.71 3.18 -6.82
C VAL A 45 14.56 1.95 -6.50
N VAL A 46 14.33 1.32 -5.35
CA VAL A 46 15.07 0.13 -4.93
C VAL A 46 14.84 -1.03 -5.91
N GLY A 47 13.61 -1.23 -6.36
CA GLY A 47 13.26 -2.26 -7.34
C GLY A 47 13.99 -2.08 -8.67
N ILE A 48 14.04 -0.85 -9.20
CA ILE A 48 14.80 -0.55 -10.43
C ILE A 48 16.30 -0.85 -10.24
N LEU A 49 16.88 -0.45 -9.10
CA LEU A 49 18.30 -0.69 -8.80
C LEU A 49 18.63 -2.18 -8.70
N LEU A 50 17.78 -2.96 -8.03
CA LEU A 50 17.92 -4.43 -7.88
C LEU A 50 17.72 -5.18 -9.19
N GLY A 51 16.77 -4.72 -10.00
CA GLY A 51 16.49 -5.32 -11.29
C GLY A 51 17.58 -5.02 -12.33
N GLY A 52 18.12 -3.80 -12.32
CA GLY A 52 19.13 -3.33 -13.27
C GLY A 52 20.56 -3.79 -12.97
N SER A 53 20.89 -4.09 -11.71
CA SER A 53 22.25 -4.48 -11.30
C SER A 53 22.32 -5.92 -10.80
N LYS A 54 23.10 -6.76 -11.50
CA LYS A 54 23.39 -8.14 -11.08
C LYS A 54 24.08 -8.21 -9.71
N PHE A 55 24.90 -7.21 -9.38
CA PHE A 55 25.58 -7.12 -8.08
C PHE A 55 24.57 -6.85 -6.97
N MET A 56 23.72 -5.84 -7.16
CA MET A 56 22.72 -5.44 -6.16
C MET A 56 21.68 -6.55 -5.93
N SER A 57 21.23 -7.22 -7.00
CA SER A 57 20.36 -8.40 -6.92
C SER A 57 20.96 -9.49 -6.04
N ARG A 58 22.18 -9.95 -6.34
CA ARG A 58 22.82 -11.02 -5.53
C ARG A 58 23.03 -10.62 -4.07
N ALA A 59 23.36 -9.36 -3.81
CA ALA A 59 23.64 -8.88 -2.46
C ALA A 59 22.38 -8.67 -1.62
N TYR A 60 21.32 -8.04 -2.16
CA TYR A 60 20.22 -7.52 -1.33
C TYR A 60 18.86 -8.19 -1.55
N GLU A 61 18.67 -8.87 -2.68
CA GLU A 61 17.36 -9.40 -3.03
C GLU A 61 16.89 -10.51 -2.10
N ALA A 62 17.80 -11.39 -1.68
CA ALA A 62 17.49 -12.44 -0.71
C ALA A 62 16.94 -11.83 0.58
N TYR A 63 17.58 -10.77 1.10
CA TYR A 63 17.09 -10.08 2.30
C TYR A 63 15.69 -9.52 2.12
N LEU A 64 15.39 -8.87 0.99
CA LEU A 64 14.06 -8.33 0.72
C LEU A 64 13.01 -9.44 0.58
N TYR A 65 13.37 -10.57 -0.04
CA TYR A 65 12.49 -11.71 -0.20
C TYR A 65 12.16 -12.37 1.15
N TYR A 66 13.14 -12.51 2.04
CA TYR A 66 12.93 -13.11 3.37
C TYR A 66 12.30 -12.13 4.38
N LEU A 67 12.63 -10.84 4.31
CA LEU A 67 12.04 -9.81 5.18
C LEU A 67 10.64 -9.39 4.75
N GLY A 68 10.32 -9.50 3.45
CA GLY A 68 9.02 -9.16 2.88
C GLY A 68 7.82 -9.79 3.60
N PRO A 69 7.80 -11.11 3.88
CA PRO A 69 6.72 -11.77 4.58
C PRO A 69 6.80 -11.68 6.12
N CYS A 70 7.88 -11.13 6.69
CA CYS A 70 7.99 -11.02 8.14
C CYS A 70 6.81 -10.23 8.75
N PRO A 71 6.36 -10.59 9.97
CA PRO A 71 5.28 -9.90 10.67
C PRO A 71 5.72 -8.49 11.07
N LYS A 72 5.46 -7.51 10.19
CA LYS A 72 5.94 -6.13 10.33
C LYS A 72 5.37 -5.44 11.57
N ILE A 73 4.20 -5.87 12.04
CA ILE A 73 3.52 -5.27 13.20
C ILE A 73 4.37 -5.31 14.48
N ILE A 74 5.32 -6.24 14.56
CA ILE A 74 6.27 -6.34 15.67
C ILE A 74 7.16 -5.09 15.76
N PHE A 75 7.40 -4.38 14.65
CA PHE A 75 8.18 -3.14 14.64
C PHE A 75 7.39 -1.91 15.10
N PHE A 76 6.08 -2.03 15.33
CA PHE A 76 5.24 -0.88 15.68
C PHE A 76 5.70 -0.11 16.93
N PRO A 77 6.14 -0.76 18.04
CA PRO A 77 6.69 -0.04 19.19
C PRO A 77 7.93 0.80 18.84
N VAL A 78 8.78 0.31 17.94
CA VAL A 78 9.95 1.04 17.45
C VAL A 78 9.51 2.26 16.63
N MET A 79 8.48 2.11 15.80
CA MET A 79 7.92 3.23 15.04
C MET A 79 7.36 4.32 15.96
N ILE A 80 6.69 3.94 17.06
CA ILE A 80 6.25 4.92 18.08
C ILE A 80 7.45 5.58 18.75
N MET A 81 8.50 4.83 19.09
CA MET A 81 9.69 5.40 19.72
C MET A 81 10.37 6.45 18.84
N TRP A 82 10.42 6.23 17.52
CA TRP A 82 11.06 7.14 16.58
C TRP A 82 10.18 8.31 16.13
N PHE A 83 8.91 8.06 15.81
CA PHE A 83 8.01 9.05 15.21
C PHE A 83 6.96 9.59 16.19
N GLY A 84 6.95 9.09 17.42
CA GLY A 84 5.98 9.44 18.44
C GLY A 84 4.61 8.78 18.25
N VAL A 85 3.72 9.07 19.19
CA VAL A 85 2.31 8.68 19.13
C VAL A 85 1.59 9.65 18.19
N GLY A 86 1.12 9.18 17.04
CA GLY A 86 0.44 10.03 16.08
C GLY A 86 0.46 9.49 14.64
N PRO A 87 0.18 10.35 13.65
CA PRO A 87 0.15 9.94 12.24
C PRO A 87 1.49 9.41 11.74
N GLY A 88 2.62 9.96 12.22
CA GLY A 88 3.96 9.60 11.75
C GLY A 88 4.30 8.11 11.91
N SER A 89 4.01 7.52 13.07
CA SER A 89 4.31 6.10 13.34
C SER A 89 3.44 5.16 12.52
N LYS A 90 2.19 5.53 12.24
CA LYS A 90 1.28 4.77 11.39
C LYS A 90 1.65 4.87 9.91
N VAL A 91 2.01 6.07 9.45
CA VAL A 91 2.56 6.30 8.10
C VAL A 91 3.82 5.47 7.89
N ALA A 92 4.75 5.48 8.85
CA ALA A 92 5.96 4.68 8.78
C ALA A 92 5.63 3.17 8.69
N MET A 93 4.65 2.72 9.47
CA MET A 93 4.17 1.34 9.44
C MET A 93 3.50 0.95 8.10
N GLY A 94 2.73 1.86 7.50
CA GLY A 94 2.20 1.69 6.15
C GLY A 94 3.30 1.67 5.09
N ALA A 95 4.27 2.58 5.18
CA ALA A 95 5.35 2.75 4.22
C ALA A 95 6.28 1.54 4.17
N ILE A 96 6.71 1.04 5.33
CA ILE A 96 7.50 -0.20 5.40
C ILE A 96 6.70 -1.40 4.86
N SER A 97 5.39 -1.39 5.03
CA SER A 97 4.52 -2.46 4.57
C SER A 97 4.36 -2.52 3.05
N CYS A 98 4.21 -1.37 2.38
CA CYS A 98 4.11 -1.32 0.92
C CYS A 98 5.46 -1.35 0.20
N PHE A 99 6.55 -0.96 0.86
CA PHE A 99 7.89 -0.94 0.27
C PHE A 99 8.28 -2.29 -0.36
N PHE A 100 8.17 -3.39 0.38
CA PHE A 100 8.59 -4.72 -0.08
C PHE A 100 7.86 -5.23 -1.31
N PRO A 101 6.50 -5.29 -1.34
CA PRO A 101 5.80 -5.77 -2.53
C PRO A 101 6.06 -4.89 -3.75
N VAL A 102 6.18 -3.56 -3.59
CA VAL A 102 6.52 -2.66 -4.70
C VAL A 102 7.94 -2.95 -5.21
N ALA A 103 8.94 -3.00 -4.31
CA ALA A 103 10.33 -3.25 -4.67
C ALA A 103 10.53 -4.58 -5.39
N LEU A 104 9.94 -5.66 -4.87
CA LEU A 104 10.07 -7.00 -5.44
C LEU A 104 9.38 -7.13 -6.80
N ASN A 105 8.18 -6.56 -6.97
CA ASN A 105 7.48 -6.59 -8.27
C ASN A 105 8.24 -5.77 -9.33
N VAL A 106 8.72 -4.58 -8.97
CA VAL A 106 9.51 -3.75 -9.89
C VAL A 106 10.84 -4.41 -10.24
N ALA A 107 11.53 -5.01 -9.28
CA ALA A 107 12.77 -5.74 -9.53
C ALA A 107 12.57 -6.94 -10.49
N GLY A 108 11.48 -7.70 -10.31
CA GLY A 108 11.08 -8.76 -11.23
C GLY A 108 10.82 -8.22 -12.64
N GLY A 109 9.97 -7.20 -12.75
CA GLY A 109 9.62 -6.57 -14.02
C GLY A 109 10.82 -6.01 -14.79
N MET A 110 11.78 -5.43 -14.07
CA MET A 110 13.00 -4.88 -14.66
C MET A 110 13.85 -5.95 -15.37
N ARG A 111 13.79 -7.20 -14.91
CA ARG A 111 14.54 -8.32 -15.49
C ARG A 111 13.83 -8.96 -16.68
N GLU A 112 12.52 -8.81 -16.74
CA GLU A 112 11.69 -9.29 -17.85
C GLU A 112 11.78 -8.36 -19.08
N ILE A 113 12.36 -7.17 -18.94
CA ILE A 113 12.58 -6.26 -20.08
C ILE A 113 13.46 -6.95 -21.13
N ASP A 114 12.98 -6.93 -22.38
CA ASP A 114 13.74 -7.44 -23.52
C ASP A 114 15.10 -6.73 -23.63
N LYS A 115 16.17 -7.53 -23.63
CA LYS A 115 17.54 -7.07 -23.82
C LYS A 115 17.73 -6.33 -25.14
N VAL A 116 16.89 -6.55 -26.15
CA VAL A 116 16.86 -5.79 -27.40
C VAL A 116 16.56 -4.32 -27.14
N LEU A 117 15.52 -3.98 -26.35
CA LEU A 117 15.18 -2.61 -26.01
C LEU A 117 16.34 -1.88 -25.31
N ILE A 118 17.02 -2.59 -24.42
CA ILE A 118 18.20 -2.07 -23.70
C ILE A 118 19.36 -1.83 -24.68
N ARG A 119 19.62 -2.75 -25.61
CA ARG A 119 20.67 -2.61 -26.63
C ARG A 119 20.40 -1.43 -27.57
N VAL A 120 19.15 -1.28 -28.02
CA VAL A 120 18.73 -0.14 -28.86
C VAL A 120 18.99 1.17 -28.14
N GLY A 121 18.53 1.33 -26.89
CA GLY A 121 18.80 2.53 -26.10
C GLY A 121 20.29 2.87 -25.99
N LYS A 122 21.13 1.85 -25.75
CA LYS A 122 22.59 2.03 -25.70
C LYS A 122 23.20 2.41 -27.06
N SER A 123 22.72 1.85 -28.17
CA SER A 123 23.16 2.20 -29.53
C SER A 123 22.85 3.66 -29.87
N PHE A 124 21.71 4.19 -29.41
CA PHE A 124 21.35 5.60 -29.52
C PHE A 124 22.05 6.51 -28.50
N ARG A 125 23.00 5.98 -27.69
CA ARG A 125 23.69 6.68 -26.61
C ARG A 125 22.73 7.38 -25.64
N ALA A 126 21.57 6.76 -25.37
CA ALA A 126 20.60 7.29 -24.44
C ALA A 126 21.24 7.44 -23.05
N ASN A 127 21.09 8.61 -22.43
CA ASN A 127 21.56 8.84 -21.07
C ASN A 127 20.73 8.03 -20.06
N THR A 128 21.21 7.90 -18.82
CA THR A 128 20.52 7.11 -17.77
C THR A 128 19.07 7.54 -17.59
N TRP A 129 18.78 8.84 -17.70
CA TRP A 129 17.43 9.34 -17.50
C TRP A 129 16.49 9.03 -18.65
N GLN A 130 16.99 9.06 -19.88
CA GLN A 130 16.28 8.59 -21.07
C GLN A 130 16.06 7.08 -21.03
N MET A 131 17.04 6.31 -20.56
CA MET A 131 16.88 4.86 -20.36
C MET A 131 15.74 4.57 -19.37
N VAL A 132 15.70 5.27 -18.22
CA VAL A 132 14.65 5.08 -17.22
C VAL A 132 13.29 5.50 -17.75
N THR A 133 13.16 6.71 -18.28
CA THR A 133 11.85 7.30 -18.63
C THR A 133 11.27 6.77 -19.94
N LYS A 134 12.11 6.44 -20.93
CA LYS A 134 11.65 6.04 -22.27
C LYS A 134 11.69 4.54 -22.54
N ILE A 135 12.48 3.78 -21.77
CA ILE A 135 12.63 2.34 -22.00
C ILE A 135 12.14 1.57 -20.78
N TYR A 136 12.72 1.82 -19.60
CA TYR A 136 12.42 1.01 -18.43
C TYR A 136 10.99 1.24 -17.92
N LEU A 137 10.61 2.48 -17.63
CA LEU A 137 9.31 2.80 -17.05
C LEU A 137 8.13 2.38 -17.95
N PRO A 138 8.17 2.60 -19.29
CA PRO A 138 7.12 2.11 -20.18
C PRO A 138 7.06 0.58 -20.27
N ALA A 139 8.21 -0.10 -20.31
CA ALA A 139 8.26 -1.56 -20.37
C ALA A 139 7.80 -2.22 -19.06
N MET A 140 8.01 -1.55 -17.92
CA MET A 140 7.64 -2.04 -16.58
C MET A 140 6.28 -1.56 -16.09
N ARG A 141 5.44 -0.96 -16.96
CA ARG A 141 4.14 -0.41 -16.52
C ARG A 141 3.33 -1.42 -15.71
N HIS A 142 3.24 -2.68 -16.16
CA HIS A 142 2.47 -3.73 -15.49
C HIS A 142 3.07 -4.15 -14.14
N PRO A 143 4.36 -4.53 -14.08
CA PRO A 143 5.03 -4.77 -12.80
C PRO A 143 4.88 -3.63 -11.79
N VAL A 144 5.00 -2.37 -12.23
CA VAL A 144 4.84 -1.19 -11.36
C VAL A 144 3.41 -1.09 -10.83
N ILE A 145 2.39 -1.21 -11.69
CA ILE A 145 0.99 -1.14 -11.27
C ILE A 145 0.66 -2.28 -10.31
N ASN A 146 1.08 -3.51 -10.62
CA ASN A 146 0.88 -4.67 -9.76
C ASN A 146 1.55 -4.47 -8.39
N GLY A 147 2.80 -3.98 -8.39
CA GLY A 147 3.53 -3.63 -7.17
C GLY A 147 2.80 -2.58 -6.34
N VAL A 148 2.33 -1.50 -6.97
CA VAL A 148 1.57 -0.42 -6.31
C VAL A 148 0.25 -0.94 -5.75
N ARG A 149 -0.50 -1.77 -6.48
CA ARG A 149 -1.75 -2.38 -6.01
C ARG A 149 -1.53 -3.27 -4.79
N LEU A 150 -0.56 -4.17 -4.87
CA LEU A 150 -0.20 -5.02 -3.73
C LEU A 150 0.29 -4.15 -2.56
N GLY A 151 1.09 -3.13 -2.86
CA GLY A 151 1.54 -2.12 -1.91
C GLY A 151 0.39 -1.44 -1.19
N LEU A 152 -0.63 -0.98 -1.92
CA LEU A 152 -1.82 -0.35 -1.34
C LEU A 152 -2.51 -1.30 -0.36
N GLY A 153 -2.74 -2.55 -0.76
CA GLY A 153 -3.38 -3.55 0.10
C GLY A 153 -2.65 -3.72 1.44
N VAL A 154 -1.33 -3.90 1.40
CA VAL A 154 -0.53 -4.11 2.63
C VAL A 154 -0.31 -2.80 3.40
N ALA A 155 -0.21 -1.64 2.75
CA ALA A 155 -0.16 -0.33 3.43
C ALA A 155 -1.46 -0.04 4.19
N LEU A 156 -2.61 -0.35 3.58
CA LEU A 156 -3.92 -0.21 4.20
C LEU A 156 -4.00 -1.08 5.45
N ILE A 157 -3.64 -2.37 5.34
CA ILE A 157 -3.57 -3.28 6.50
C ILE A 157 -2.59 -2.77 7.57
N GLY A 158 -1.37 -2.38 7.19
CA GLY A 158 -0.34 -1.92 8.12
C GLY A 158 -0.72 -0.64 8.88
N THR A 159 -1.29 0.33 8.17
CA THR A 159 -1.73 1.60 8.74
C THR A 159 -2.94 1.40 9.66
N LEU A 160 -3.94 0.61 9.24
CA LEU A 160 -5.10 0.31 10.08
C LEU A 160 -4.72 -0.44 11.35
N LEU A 161 -3.86 -1.44 11.25
CA LEU A 161 -3.40 -2.19 12.42
C LEU A 161 -2.66 -1.25 13.38
N ALA A 162 -1.87 -0.32 12.86
CA ALA A 162 -1.26 0.74 13.66
C ALA A 162 -2.30 1.68 14.30
N GLU A 163 -3.37 2.06 13.59
CA GLU A 163 -4.47 2.86 14.16
C GLU A 163 -5.20 2.15 15.29
N THR A 164 -5.21 0.81 15.33
CA THR A 164 -5.80 0.08 16.48
C THR A 164 -4.98 0.20 17.76
N LYS A 165 -3.73 0.68 17.68
CA LYS A 165 -2.76 0.71 18.78
C LYS A 165 -2.37 2.14 19.12
N LEU A 166 -2.71 2.60 20.33
CA LEU A 166 -2.33 3.93 20.84
C LEU A 166 -2.70 5.08 19.88
N SER A 167 -3.81 4.97 19.16
CA SER A 167 -4.33 6.05 18.33
C SER A 167 -5.54 6.70 18.95
N ASN A 168 -5.74 7.98 18.66
CA ASN A 168 -6.95 8.74 19.02
C ASN A 168 -7.79 9.12 17.78
N ARG A 169 -7.35 8.73 16.58
CA ARG A 169 -7.95 9.13 15.28
C ARG A 169 -7.80 8.03 14.23
N GLY A 170 -8.65 8.07 13.20
CA GLY A 170 -8.67 7.07 12.11
C GLY A 170 -9.81 6.04 12.25
N ILE A 171 -10.03 5.27 11.18
CA ILE A 171 -11.08 4.24 11.13
C ILE A 171 -10.71 3.04 12.00
N GLY A 172 -9.45 2.61 12.00
CA GLY A 172 -8.99 1.52 12.87
C GLY A 172 -9.21 1.82 14.35
N PHE A 173 -9.09 3.10 14.74
CA PHE A 173 -9.47 3.57 16.07
C PHE A 173 -10.98 3.43 16.34
N LEU A 174 -11.84 3.84 15.41
CA LEU A 174 -13.29 3.71 15.59
C LEU A 174 -13.73 2.24 15.70
N VAL A 175 -13.10 1.35 14.92
CA VAL A 175 -13.37 -0.09 14.97
C VAL A 175 -13.02 -0.65 16.34
N ILE A 176 -11.82 -0.35 16.87
CA ILE A 176 -11.41 -0.87 18.17
C ILE A 176 -12.21 -0.24 19.32
N GLN A 177 -12.61 1.03 19.19
CA GLN A 177 -13.48 1.69 20.16
C GLN A 177 -14.86 1.02 20.23
N ALA A 178 -15.50 0.79 19.08
CA ALA A 178 -16.79 0.09 19.00
C ALA A 178 -16.70 -1.34 19.57
N TYR A 179 -15.58 -2.02 19.31
CA TYR A 179 -15.29 -3.33 19.90
C TYR A 179 -15.16 -3.28 21.42
N SER A 180 -14.42 -2.30 21.97
CA SER A 180 -14.18 -2.16 23.41
C SER A 180 -15.45 -1.87 24.21
N ILE A 181 -16.42 -1.15 23.64
CA ILE A 181 -17.73 -0.89 24.27
C ILE A 181 -18.78 -1.95 23.92
N PHE A 182 -18.38 -3.06 23.28
CA PHE A 182 -19.25 -4.14 22.81
C PHE A 182 -20.39 -3.69 21.86
N ASN A 183 -20.22 -2.56 21.17
CA ASN A 183 -21.14 -2.12 20.11
C ASN A 183 -20.84 -2.87 18.80
N MET A 184 -21.22 -4.16 18.78
CA MET A 184 -21.00 -5.04 17.64
C MET A 184 -21.64 -4.50 16.34
N PRO A 185 -22.91 -4.01 16.32
CA PRO A 185 -23.49 -3.44 15.10
C PRO A 185 -22.62 -2.35 14.45
N GLN A 186 -22.09 -1.41 15.24
CA GLN A 186 -21.24 -0.33 14.75
C GLN A 186 -19.88 -0.84 14.28
N MET A 187 -19.27 -1.78 15.01
CA MET A 187 -18.01 -2.40 14.59
C MET A 187 -18.16 -3.08 13.22
N TYR A 188 -19.19 -3.90 13.02
CA TYR A 188 -19.44 -4.55 11.73
C TYR A 188 -19.75 -3.54 10.62
N ALA A 189 -20.49 -2.47 10.91
CA ALA A 189 -20.75 -1.39 9.96
C ALA A 189 -19.43 -0.73 9.49
N LEU A 190 -18.53 -0.39 10.42
CA LEU A 190 -17.22 0.19 10.09
C LEU A 190 -16.35 -0.77 9.27
N LEU A 191 -16.34 -2.07 9.60
CA LEU A 191 -15.63 -3.09 8.82
C LEU A 191 -16.16 -3.19 7.39
N ILE A 192 -17.49 -3.17 7.18
CA ILE A 192 -18.10 -3.19 5.85
C ILE A 192 -17.68 -1.96 5.05
N ILE A 193 -17.79 -0.76 5.65
CA ILE A 193 -17.36 0.49 4.99
C ILE A 193 -15.89 0.40 4.59
N LEU A 194 -15.04 -0.10 5.49
CA LEU A 194 -13.62 -0.25 5.23
C LEU A 194 -13.33 -1.21 4.07
N PHE A 195 -14.02 -2.35 4.00
CA PHE A 195 -13.89 -3.28 2.87
C PHE A 195 -14.33 -2.64 1.56
N VAL A 196 -15.45 -1.91 1.55
CA VAL A 196 -15.95 -1.21 0.35
C VAL A 196 -14.92 -0.17 -0.12
N ILE A 197 -14.36 0.62 0.80
CA ILE A 197 -13.33 1.62 0.47
C ILE A 197 -12.05 0.94 -0.04
N ALA A 198 -11.59 -0.14 0.60
CA ALA A 198 -10.38 -0.85 0.18
C ALA A 198 -10.54 -1.45 -1.23
N ILE A 199 -11.71 -2.02 -1.54
CA ILE A 199 -12.03 -2.52 -2.88
C ILE A 199 -12.12 -1.36 -3.87
N GLY A 200 -12.78 -0.25 -3.49
CA GLY A 200 -12.86 0.96 -4.31
C GLY A 200 -11.48 1.54 -4.64
N ALA A 201 -10.59 1.63 -3.66
CA ALA A 201 -9.22 2.13 -3.86
C ALA A 201 -8.39 1.20 -4.76
N ASN A 202 -8.47 -0.13 -4.54
CA ASN A 202 -7.79 -1.10 -5.40
C ASN A 202 -8.29 -1.05 -6.85
N THR A 203 -9.61 -1.00 -7.05
CA THR A 203 -10.21 -0.93 -8.39
C THR A 203 -9.90 0.38 -9.11
N LEU A 204 -9.78 1.49 -8.38
CA LEU A 204 -9.35 2.78 -8.93
C LEU A 204 -7.90 2.70 -9.45
N ILE A 205 -6.98 2.09 -8.68
CA ILE A 205 -5.60 1.87 -9.13
C ILE A 205 -5.56 0.96 -10.36
N ASP A 206 -6.34 -0.12 -10.38
CA ASP A 206 -6.41 -1.02 -11.54
C ASP A 206 -6.90 -0.29 -12.81
N ARG A 207 -7.90 0.60 -12.68
CA ARG A 207 -8.42 1.40 -13.80
C ARG A 207 -7.42 2.43 -14.29
N LEU A 208 -6.78 3.18 -13.38
CA LEU A 208 -5.75 4.16 -13.72
C LEU A 208 -4.52 3.50 -14.35
N GLY A 209 -4.24 2.24 -13.97
CA GLY A 209 -3.18 1.44 -14.57
C GLY A 209 -3.50 0.84 -15.95
N GLY A 210 -4.73 0.98 -16.46
CA GLY A 210 -5.09 0.47 -17.79
C GLY A 210 -5.00 -1.07 -17.91
N LEU A 211 -5.06 -1.82 -16.80
CA LEU A 211 -4.97 -3.28 -16.80
C LEU A 211 -6.16 -3.96 -17.52
N HIS A 212 -7.30 -3.25 -17.64
CA HIS A 212 -8.49 -3.78 -18.32
C HIS A 212 -8.37 -3.86 -19.84
N ASP A 213 -7.51 -3.06 -20.48
CA ASP A 213 -7.40 -3.05 -21.94
C ASP A 213 -6.69 -4.29 -22.51
N ILE A 214 -6.03 -5.08 -21.66
CA ILE A 214 -5.17 -6.19 -22.10
C ILE A 214 -5.83 -7.55 -21.91
N LYS A 215 -6.81 -7.70 -21.00
CA LYS A 215 -7.61 -8.94 -20.93
C LYS A 215 -8.44 -9.22 -22.20
N ARG A 216 -8.42 -8.30 -23.18
CA ARG A 216 -9.11 -8.40 -24.47
C ARG A 216 -8.16 -8.50 -25.70
N SER A 217 -6.84 -8.51 -25.52
CA SER A 217 -5.86 -8.73 -26.60
C SER A 217 -5.12 -10.04 -26.42
#